data_AF-D7MAE6-F1
#
_entry.id   AF-D7MAE6-F1
#
_cell.length_a   1.000
_cell.length_b   1.000
_cell.length_c   1.000
_cell.angle_alpha   90.00
_cell.angle_beta   90.00
_cell.angle_gamma   90.00
#
_symmetry.space_group_name_H-M   'P 1'
#
loop_
_entity.id
_entity.type
_entity.pdbx_description
1 polymer ?
#
loop_
_entity_poly.entity_id
_entity_poly.type
_entity_poly.pdbx_seq_one_letter_code
_entity_poly.pdbx_strand_id
1 'polypeptide(L)'
;MNEKGDSSTSLSFITTTYVMVDDLSSYSIISWSQSGKSFIIWNPEEFSSNLLQRFFKTNSLDLFFFNLEIHCFRKIDSRKWDFANDNFVRDQPHLINNIISFMIEERDQLDRKMDMIKAERLFTMQVKEVEDQLQPNRCYPNEQHSFLTKAYEMVDDPSSDKIVSWSQSGKSFIIWNP
;
A
#
# COMPACT_ATOMS: atom_id res chain seq x y z
N MET A 1 -34.70 -7.81 3.73
CA MET A 1 -34.65 -6.68 4.68
C MET A 1 -33.35 -6.77 5.47
N ASN A 2 -32.31 -6.04 5.05
CA ASN A 2 -31.20 -5.58 5.88
C ASN A 2 -30.26 -4.72 5.02
N GLU A 3 -30.60 -3.44 4.85
CA GLU A 3 -29.76 -2.43 4.17
C GLU A 3 -29.46 -1.28 5.14
N LYS A 4 -28.77 -1.59 6.24
CA LYS A 4 -28.26 -0.61 7.22
C LYS A 4 -26.78 -0.78 7.53
N GLY A 5 -26.02 -1.45 6.65
CA GLY A 5 -24.64 -1.86 6.91
C GLY A 5 -23.54 -0.85 6.53
N ASP A 6 -23.79 0.08 5.60
CA ASP A 6 -22.70 0.87 5.00
C ASP A 6 -22.63 2.33 5.44
N SER A 7 -23.73 2.92 5.94
CA SER A 7 -23.72 4.27 6.51
C SER A 7 -22.99 4.33 7.85
N SER A 8 -23.09 3.26 8.66
CA SER A 8 -22.37 3.13 9.93
C SER A 8 -20.86 3.01 9.73
N THR A 9 -20.42 2.34 8.68
CA THR A 9 -18.99 2.17 8.35
C THR A 9 -18.36 3.49 7.93
N SER A 10 -19.05 4.27 7.08
CA SER A 10 -18.59 5.59 6.64
C SER A 10 -18.58 6.61 7.80
N LEU A 11 -19.64 6.63 8.61
CA LEU A 11 -19.75 7.46 9.81
C LEU A 11 -18.65 7.08 10.83
N SER A 12 -18.38 5.78 10.97
CA SER A 12 -17.33 5.25 11.82
C SER A 12 -15.94 5.66 11.34
N PHE A 13 -15.66 5.60 10.03
CA PHE A 13 -14.32 5.91 9.52
C PHE A 13 -13.89 7.34 9.83
N ILE A 14 -14.71 8.33 9.49
CA ILE A 14 -14.32 9.74 9.65
C ILE A 14 -14.24 10.14 11.13
N THR A 15 -15.23 9.71 11.92
CA THR A 15 -15.24 10.00 13.36
C THR A 15 -14.04 9.35 14.05
N THR A 16 -13.73 8.10 13.71
CA THR A 16 -12.58 7.39 14.27
C THR A 16 -11.26 8.03 13.84
N THR A 17 -11.15 8.46 12.57
CA THR A 17 -9.97 9.18 12.08
C THR A 17 -9.75 10.48 12.84
N TYR A 18 -10.81 11.26 13.09
CA TYR A 18 -10.71 12.48 13.90
C TYR A 18 -10.16 12.18 15.30
N VAL A 19 -10.75 11.21 16.00
CA VAL A 19 -10.30 10.80 17.34
C VAL A 19 -8.85 10.33 17.33
N MET A 20 -8.45 9.55 16.32
CA MET A 20 -7.08 9.06 16.18
C MET A 20 -6.06 10.20 15.99
N VAL A 21 -6.39 11.20 15.18
CA VAL A 21 -5.52 12.37 14.90
C VAL A 21 -5.44 13.31 16.10
N ASP A 22 -6.53 13.42 16.87
CA ASP A 22 -6.63 14.31 18.04
C ASP A 22 -6.02 13.70 19.32
N ASP A 23 -5.74 12.40 19.32
CA ASP A 23 -5.08 11.70 20.44
C ASP A 23 -3.61 12.11 20.58
N LEU A 24 -3.26 12.72 21.71
CA LEU A 24 -1.89 13.14 22.04
C LEU A 24 -0.91 11.95 22.09
N SER A 25 -1.38 10.74 22.42
CA SER A 25 -0.53 9.54 22.42
C SER A 25 -0.11 9.10 21.01
N SER A 26 -0.85 9.53 19.99
CA SER A 26 -0.59 9.24 18.58
C SER A 26 0.30 10.28 17.91
N TYR A 27 0.60 11.39 18.58
CA TYR A 27 1.22 12.59 17.98
C TYR A 27 2.52 12.33 17.22
N SER A 28 3.35 11.40 17.68
CA SER A 28 4.62 11.02 17.02
C SER A 28 4.42 10.22 15.73
N ILE A 29 3.23 9.65 15.53
CA ILE A 29 2.88 8.77 14.41
C ILE A 29 1.97 9.50 13.42
N ILE A 30 0.94 10.17 13.94
CA ILE A 30 -0.03 10.97 13.19
C ILE A 30 -0.42 12.21 14.01
N SER A 31 -0.48 13.37 13.38
CA SER A 31 -0.89 14.59 14.06
C SER A 31 -1.58 15.57 13.13
N TRP A 32 -2.33 16.51 13.71
CA TRP A 32 -2.73 17.72 13.02
C TRP A 32 -1.51 18.49 12.50
N SER A 33 -1.66 19.16 11.35
CA SER A 33 -0.71 20.18 10.91
C SER A 33 -0.80 21.41 11.81
N GLN A 34 0.20 22.30 11.74
CA GLN A 34 0.24 23.52 12.55
C GLN A 34 -0.99 24.41 12.34
N SER A 35 -1.62 24.35 11.15
CA SER A 35 -2.82 25.10 10.82
C SER A 35 -4.12 24.48 11.38
N GLY A 36 -4.09 23.20 11.76
CA GLY A 36 -5.28 22.42 12.14
C GLY A 36 -6.22 22.07 10.98
N LYS A 37 -5.86 22.37 9.73
CA LYS A 37 -6.71 22.13 8.53
C LYS A 37 -6.35 20.85 7.76
N SER A 38 -5.36 20.13 8.24
CA SER A 38 -4.89 18.88 7.64
C SER A 38 -4.24 18.02 8.72
N PHE A 39 -4.02 16.74 8.42
CA PHE A 39 -3.26 15.84 9.28
C PHE A 39 -2.13 15.17 8.51
N ILE A 40 -1.07 14.83 9.22
CA ILE A 40 0.17 14.31 8.67
C ILE A 40 0.46 12.96 9.32
N ILE A 41 0.76 11.94 8.50
CA ILE A 41 1.31 10.67 8.96
C ILE A 41 2.84 10.75 8.90
N TRP A 42 3.49 10.66 10.06
CA TRP A 42 4.94 10.78 10.21
C TRP A 42 5.65 9.43 10.12
N ASN A 43 5.07 8.39 10.70
CA ASN A 43 5.62 7.04 10.73
C ASN A 43 4.64 6.02 10.13
N PRO A 44 4.71 5.73 8.81
CA PRO A 44 3.80 4.80 8.15
C PRO A 44 3.80 3.37 8.72
N GLU A 45 4.95 2.89 9.17
CA GLU A 45 5.12 1.51 9.67
C GLU A 45 4.41 1.34 11.02
N GLU A 46 4.63 2.29 11.94
CA GLU A 46 3.97 2.29 13.25
C GLU A 46 2.49 2.66 13.12
N PHE A 47 2.14 3.53 12.17
CA PHE A 47 0.75 3.84 11.85
C PHE A 47 -0.02 2.56 11.44
N SER A 48 0.56 1.76 10.54
CA SER A 48 -0.04 0.49 10.07
C SER A 48 -0.12 -0.57 11.17
N SER A 49 0.97 -0.81 11.89
CA SER A 49 1.08 -1.91 12.85
C SER A 49 0.40 -1.64 14.20
N ASN A 50 0.32 -0.37 14.61
CA ASN A 50 -0.24 0.03 15.91
C ASN A 50 -1.58 0.75 15.76
N LEU A 51 -1.59 1.92 15.10
CA LEU A 51 -2.79 2.77 15.10
C LEU A 51 -3.93 2.18 14.28
N LEU A 52 -3.67 1.69 13.06
CA LEU A 52 -4.73 1.08 12.26
C LEU A 52 -5.32 -0.16 12.94
N GLN A 53 -4.47 -0.97 13.60
CA GLN A 53 -4.95 -2.15 14.33
C GLN A 53 -5.81 -1.77 15.53
N ARG A 54 -5.42 -0.72 16.26
CA ARG A 54 -6.15 -0.21 17.43
C ARG A 54 -7.49 0.43 17.06
N PHE A 55 -7.53 1.25 16.01
CA PHE A 55 -8.69 2.07 15.67
C PHE A 55 -9.63 1.41 14.63
N PHE A 56 -9.07 0.68 13.65
CA PHE A 56 -9.82 0.13 12.52
C PHE A 56 -9.78 -1.40 12.44
N LYS A 57 -9.03 -2.07 13.33
CA LYS A 57 -8.84 -3.55 13.33
C LYS A 57 -8.30 -4.08 12.00
N THR A 58 -7.45 -3.28 11.34
CA THR A 58 -6.76 -3.62 10.10
C THR A 58 -5.34 -3.07 10.18
N ASN A 59 -4.42 -3.59 9.38
CA ASN A 59 -3.10 -2.98 9.15
C ASN A 59 -2.98 -2.41 7.73
N SER A 60 -4.00 -2.56 6.89
CA SER A 60 -3.92 -2.17 5.49
C SER A 60 -3.93 -0.64 5.34
N LEU A 61 -2.75 -0.09 5.05
CA LEU A 61 -2.58 1.31 4.65
C LEU A 61 -3.41 1.65 3.41
N ASP A 62 -3.47 0.74 2.45
CA ASP A 62 -4.21 0.97 1.21
C ASP A 62 -5.71 1.12 1.47
N LEU A 63 -6.28 0.32 2.37
CA LEU A 63 -7.67 0.50 2.78
C LEU A 63 -7.88 1.85 3.46
N PHE A 64 -6.94 2.29 4.30
CA PHE A 64 -7.00 3.61 4.93
C PHE A 64 -6.94 4.74 3.88
N PHE A 65 -5.99 4.70 2.94
CA PHE A 65 -5.88 5.70 1.87
C PHE A 65 -7.06 5.69 0.92
N PHE A 66 -7.58 4.50 0.63
CA PHE A 66 -8.77 4.37 -0.16
C PHE A 66 -9.93 5.10 0.54
N ASN A 67 -10.20 4.82 1.82
CA ASN A 67 -11.24 5.52 2.58
C ASN A 67 -11.02 7.05 2.60
N LEU A 68 -9.78 7.52 2.75
CA LEU A 68 -9.49 8.96 2.61
C LEU A 68 -9.93 9.51 1.25
N GLU A 69 -9.63 8.81 0.16
CA GLU A 69 -10.05 9.22 -1.19
C GLU A 69 -11.58 9.21 -1.35
N ILE A 70 -12.27 8.18 -0.84
CA ILE A 70 -13.75 8.13 -0.86
C ILE A 70 -14.32 9.38 -0.18
N HIS A 71 -13.74 9.75 0.95
CA HIS A 71 -14.17 10.90 1.73
C HIS A 71 -13.54 12.22 1.27
N CYS A 72 -13.07 12.27 0.02
CA CYS A 72 -12.56 13.47 -0.65
C CYS A 72 -11.38 14.15 0.06
N PHE A 73 -10.58 13.40 0.83
CA PHE A 73 -9.32 13.92 1.33
C PHE A 73 -8.32 14.03 0.19
N ARG A 74 -7.63 15.16 0.14
CA ARG A 74 -6.61 15.44 -0.87
C ARG A 74 -5.25 15.44 -0.22
N LYS A 75 -4.28 14.83 -0.90
CA LYS A 75 -2.88 14.94 -0.52
C LYS A 75 -2.38 16.35 -0.87
N ILE A 76 -1.96 17.13 0.14
CA ILE A 76 -1.58 18.54 -0.06
C ILE A 76 -0.07 18.77 -0.18
N ASP A 77 0.74 17.79 0.20
CA ASP A 77 2.21 17.81 0.06
C ASP A 77 2.67 16.54 -0.66
N SER A 78 3.54 16.66 -1.67
CA SER A 78 4.04 15.48 -2.41
C SER A 78 5.08 14.68 -1.63
N ARG A 79 5.81 15.32 -0.71
CA ARG A 79 6.90 14.77 0.08
C ARG A 79 6.44 14.21 1.42
N LYS A 80 5.27 14.63 1.90
CA LYS A 80 4.69 14.19 3.17
C LYS A 80 3.38 13.47 2.95
N TRP A 81 2.97 12.68 3.92
CA TRP A 81 1.65 12.06 3.94
C TRP A 81 0.68 13.01 4.62
N ASP A 82 0.52 14.19 4.02
CA ASP A 82 -0.31 15.30 4.50
C ASP A 82 -1.63 15.33 3.73
N PHE A 83 -2.75 15.19 4.45
CA PHE A 83 -4.08 15.05 3.89
C PHE A 83 -5.04 16.08 4.47
N ALA A 84 -5.82 16.72 3.60
CA ALA A 84 -6.78 17.74 3.97
C ALA A 84 -8.16 17.48 3.38
N ASN A 85 -9.18 17.86 4.14
CA ASN A 85 -10.56 18.01 3.69
C ASN A 85 -11.10 19.30 4.32
N ASP A 86 -11.83 20.11 3.55
CA ASP A 86 -12.30 21.43 3.97
C ASP A 86 -13.24 21.38 5.19
N ASN A 87 -13.85 20.23 5.44
CA ASN A 87 -14.73 19.95 6.57
C ASN A 87 -14.07 19.07 7.66
N PHE A 88 -12.77 18.78 7.56
CA PHE A 88 -12.00 18.03 8.56
C PHE A 88 -10.98 18.96 9.24
N VAL A 89 -11.45 19.67 10.26
CA VAL A 89 -10.70 20.76 10.90
C VAL A 89 -10.61 20.53 12.41
N ARG A 90 -9.42 20.71 12.96
CA ARG A 90 -9.15 20.61 14.40
C ARG A 90 -10.07 21.55 15.19
N ASP A 91 -10.54 21.07 16.33
CA ASP A 91 -11.47 21.77 17.23
C ASP A 91 -12.85 22.07 16.63
N GLN A 92 -13.15 21.56 15.43
CA GLN A 92 -14.45 21.73 14.75
C GLN A 92 -15.06 20.39 14.31
N PRO A 93 -15.29 19.44 15.24
CA PRO A 93 -15.80 18.11 14.90
C PRO A 93 -17.21 18.12 14.29
N HIS A 94 -17.98 19.19 14.48
CA HIS A 94 -19.31 19.34 13.88
C HIS A 94 -19.28 19.40 12.34
N LEU A 95 -18.16 19.82 11.74
CA LEU A 95 -17.99 19.86 10.29
C LEU A 95 -17.90 18.47 9.65
N ILE A 96 -17.53 17.44 10.42
CA ILE A 96 -17.48 16.03 9.97
C ILE A 96 -18.83 15.60 9.38
N ASN A 97 -19.94 16.09 9.94
CA ASN A 97 -21.28 15.78 9.46
C ASN A 97 -21.46 16.18 7.99
N ASN A 98 -20.82 17.26 7.53
CA ASN A 98 -20.88 17.67 6.13
C ASN A 98 -20.22 16.61 5.22
N ILE A 99 -19.06 16.10 5.61
CA ILE A 99 -18.36 15.02 4.87
C ILE A 99 -19.27 13.81 4.73
N ILE A 100 -19.99 13.47 5.81
CA ILE A 100 -20.86 12.30 5.85
C ILE A 100 -22.16 12.54 5.07
N SER A 101 -22.75 13.73 5.16
CA SER A 101 -23.94 14.09 4.38
C SER A 101 -23.65 14.06 2.88
N PHE A 102 -22.49 14.59 2.44
CA PHE A 102 -22.07 14.49 1.03
C PHE A 102 -21.98 13.04 0.54
N MET A 103 -21.55 12.12 1.40
CA MET A 103 -21.51 10.68 1.08
C MET A 103 -22.90 10.04 0.97
N ILE A 104 -23.89 10.57 1.71
CA ILE A 104 -25.26 10.02 1.76
C ILE A 104 -26.13 10.57 0.62
N GLU A 105 -25.94 11.83 0.22
CA GLU A 105 -26.80 12.51 -0.76
C GLU A 105 -26.52 12.11 -2.22
N GLU A 106 -25.25 11.83 -2.58
CA GLU A 106 -24.82 11.44 -3.93
C GLU A 106 -24.58 9.93 -4.08
N ARG A 107 -25.14 9.14 -3.16
CA ARG A 107 -24.78 7.73 -2.93
C ARG A 107 -24.86 6.85 -4.16
N ASP A 108 -25.89 6.96 -5.00
CA ASP A 108 -26.04 6.07 -6.18
C ASP A 108 -25.06 6.35 -7.33
N GLN A 109 -24.63 7.60 -7.48
CA GLN A 109 -23.62 7.99 -8.47
C GLN A 109 -22.22 7.79 -7.93
N LEU A 110 -22.04 8.12 -6.64
CA LEU A 110 -20.80 7.89 -5.94
C LEU A 110 -20.53 6.39 -5.84
N ASP A 111 -21.50 5.54 -5.48
CA ASP A 111 -21.35 4.09 -5.40
C ASP A 111 -20.93 3.50 -6.75
N ARG A 112 -21.50 3.95 -7.88
CA ARG A 112 -21.04 3.51 -9.21
C ARG A 112 -19.62 3.97 -9.55
N LYS A 113 -19.29 5.22 -9.26
CA LYS A 113 -17.94 5.76 -9.44
C LYS A 113 -16.96 5.10 -8.46
N MET A 114 -17.43 4.74 -7.29
CA MET A 114 -16.70 4.12 -6.19
C MET A 114 -16.42 2.67 -6.51
N ASP A 115 -17.39 1.93 -7.03
CA ASP A 115 -17.20 0.56 -7.49
C ASP A 115 -16.17 0.51 -8.61
N MET A 116 -16.14 1.51 -9.50
CA MET A 116 -15.09 1.64 -10.50
C MET A 116 -13.72 1.94 -9.89
N ILE A 117 -13.60 2.90 -8.96
CA ILE A 117 -12.33 3.23 -8.28
C ILE A 117 -11.86 2.05 -7.40
N LYS A 118 -12.78 1.38 -6.71
CA LYS A 118 -12.56 0.16 -5.93
C LYS A 118 -12.05 -0.95 -6.82
N ALA A 119 -12.70 -1.21 -7.94
CA ALA A 119 -12.29 -2.25 -8.87
C ALA A 119 -10.92 -1.93 -9.47
N GLU A 120 -10.64 -0.69 -9.86
CA GLU A 120 -9.34 -0.26 -10.39
C GLU A 120 -8.22 -0.38 -9.35
N ARG A 121 -8.45 0.06 -8.12
CA ARG A 121 -7.47 -0.05 -7.04
C ARG A 121 -7.31 -1.46 -6.51
N LEU A 122 -8.38 -2.24 -6.34
CA LEU A 122 -8.30 -3.66 -5.99
C LEU A 122 -7.58 -4.45 -7.07
N PHE A 123 -7.88 -4.17 -8.35
CA PHE A 123 -7.15 -4.76 -9.46
C PHE A 123 -5.67 -4.38 -9.42
N THR A 124 -5.35 -3.10 -9.20
CA THR A 124 -3.96 -2.65 -9.09
C THR A 124 -3.26 -3.26 -7.87
N MET A 125 -3.96 -3.39 -6.73
CA MET A 125 -3.43 -4.02 -5.52
C MET A 125 -3.26 -5.53 -5.70
N GLN A 126 -4.16 -6.22 -6.39
CA GLN A 126 -4.04 -7.63 -6.72
C GLN A 126 -2.97 -7.87 -7.79
N VAL A 127 -2.81 -6.97 -8.75
CA VAL A 127 -1.68 -6.99 -9.69
C VAL A 127 -0.38 -6.79 -8.93
N LYS A 128 -0.30 -5.82 -8.01
CA LYS A 128 0.88 -5.59 -7.20
C LYS A 128 1.15 -6.72 -6.20
N GLU A 129 0.12 -7.33 -5.63
CA GLU A 129 0.24 -8.52 -4.78
C GLU A 129 0.73 -9.71 -5.61
N VAL A 130 0.18 -9.92 -6.81
CA VAL A 130 0.66 -10.94 -7.76
C VAL A 130 2.08 -10.62 -8.23
N GLU A 131 2.45 -9.36 -8.45
CA GLU A 131 3.80 -8.91 -8.81
C GLU A 131 4.80 -9.07 -7.65
N ASP A 132 4.39 -8.80 -6.41
CA ASP A 132 5.16 -9.02 -5.18
C ASP A 132 5.28 -10.52 -4.87
N GLN A 133 4.28 -11.33 -5.21
CA GLN A 133 4.33 -12.80 -5.22
C GLN A 133 5.20 -13.33 -6.36
N LEU A 134 5.29 -12.59 -7.47
CA LEU A 134 6.20 -12.84 -8.59
C LEU A 134 7.59 -12.25 -8.37
N GLN A 135 7.82 -11.47 -7.30
CA GLN A 135 9.17 -11.23 -6.78
C GLN A 135 9.55 -12.46 -5.96
N PRO A 136 10.35 -13.39 -6.52
CA PRO A 136 10.62 -14.62 -5.83
C PRO A 136 11.54 -14.28 -4.66
N ASN A 137 11.03 -14.46 -3.44
CA ASN A 137 11.79 -14.74 -2.22
C ASN A 137 13.17 -14.03 -2.11
N ARG A 138 13.24 -12.92 -1.37
CA ARG A 138 14.43 -12.67 -0.55
C ARG A 138 14.43 -13.63 0.65
N CYS A 139 14.61 -14.90 0.38
CA CYS A 139 15.08 -15.94 1.31
C CYS A 139 15.43 -17.18 0.48
N TYR A 140 16.69 -17.26 0.05
CA TYR A 140 17.34 -18.55 -0.17
C TYR A 140 18.25 -18.79 1.04
N PRO A 141 17.91 -19.69 1.97
CA PRO A 141 18.93 -20.33 2.76
C PRO A 141 19.72 -21.23 1.80
N ASN A 142 20.93 -20.81 1.42
CA ASN A 142 21.91 -21.58 0.65
C ASN A 142 21.36 -22.38 -0.56
N GLU A 143 21.26 -21.76 -1.73
CA GLU A 143 21.51 -22.39 -3.05
C GLU A 143 21.34 -21.34 -4.16
N GLN A 144 22.36 -20.51 -4.36
CA GLN A 144 22.46 -19.59 -5.50
C GLN A 144 23.06 -20.31 -6.70
N HIS A 145 22.31 -21.11 -7.44
CA HIS A 145 22.76 -21.48 -8.77
C HIS A 145 21.68 -21.23 -9.81
N SER A 146 21.62 -19.96 -10.25
CA SER A 146 20.96 -19.53 -11.49
C SER A 146 21.41 -20.42 -12.65
N PHE A 147 20.57 -20.58 -13.69
CA PHE A 147 20.97 -21.26 -14.93
C PHE A 147 22.31 -20.75 -15.45
N LEU A 148 22.57 -19.44 -15.31
CA LEU A 148 23.86 -18.86 -15.66
C LEU A 148 24.96 -19.37 -14.73
N THR A 149 24.78 -19.34 -13.41
CA THR A 149 25.79 -19.86 -12.46
C THR A 149 26.09 -21.35 -12.69
N LYS A 150 25.06 -22.18 -12.89
CA LYS A 150 25.23 -23.61 -13.23
C LYS A 150 25.94 -23.79 -14.58
N ALA A 151 25.63 -22.95 -15.56
CA ALA A 151 26.31 -23.01 -16.86
C ALA A 151 27.79 -22.62 -16.74
N TYR A 152 28.11 -21.57 -15.98
CA TYR A 152 29.51 -21.18 -15.70
C TYR A 152 30.27 -22.29 -14.98
N GLU A 153 29.69 -22.87 -13.92
CA GLU A 153 30.30 -23.98 -13.19
C GLU A 153 30.48 -25.23 -14.03
N MET A 154 29.52 -25.53 -14.91
CA MET A 154 29.63 -26.65 -15.83
C MET A 154 30.76 -26.44 -16.83
N VAL A 155 31.00 -25.21 -17.28
CA VAL A 155 32.10 -24.88 -18.21
C VAL A 155 33.45 -24.85 -17.48
N ASP A 156 33.46 -24.55 -16.17
CA ASP A 156 34.67 -24.53 -15.34
C ASP A 156 35.11 -25.90 -14.81
N ASP A 157 34.28 -26.95 -14.94
CA ASP A 157 34.61 -28.32 -14.54
C ASP A 157 35.47 -29.04 -15.60
N PRO A 158 36.74 -29.37 -15.34
CA PRO A 158 37.62 -30.05 -16.31
C PRO A 158 37.12 -31.44 -16.73
N SER A 159 36.21 -32.04 -15.96
CA SER A 159 35.59 -33.32 -16.32
C SER A 159 34.58 -33.18 -17.47
N SER A 160 34.06 -31.97 -17.70
CA SER A 160 33.10 -31.63 -18.74
C SER A 160 33.74 -31.14 -20.04
N ASP A 161 35.07 -30.93 -20.07
CA ASP A 161 35.84 -30.40 -21.22
C ASP A 161 35.60 -31.17 -22.54
N LYS A 162 35.15 -32.42 -22.45
CA LYS A 162 34.79 -33.25 -23.61
C LYS A 162 33.45 -32.86 -24.26
N ILE A 163 32.64 -32.04 -23.58
CA ILE A 163 31.28 -31.64 -23.94
C ILE A 163 31.16 -30.12 -24.00
N VAL A 164 31.74 -29.39 -23.04
CA VAL A 164 31.73 -27.93 -23.03
C VAL A 164 33.02 -27.40 -22.42
N SER A 165 33.61 -26.34 -22.99
CA SER A 165 34.81 -25.71 -22.42
C SER A 165 34.88 -24.22 -22.76
N TRP A 166 35.69 -23.46 -22.02
CA TRP A 166 35.97 -22.06 -22.38
C TRP A 166 36.72 -21.97 -23.71
N SER A 167 36.43 -20.93 -24.49
CA SER A 167 37.29 -20.50 -25.59
C SER A 167 38.61 -19.95 -25.04
N GLN A 168 39.68 -19.96 -25.85
CA GLN A 168 40.99 -19.43 -25.46
C GLN A 168 40.96 -17.95 -25.01
N SER A 169 39.90 -17.22 -25.36
CA SER A 169 39.69 -15.83 -24.95
C SER A 169 39.07 -15.65 -23.56
N GLY A 170 38.50 -16.72 -22.99
CA GLY A 170 37.79 -16.72 -21.70
C GLY A 170 36.46 -15.94 -21.70
N LYS A 171 36.00 -15.44 -22.85
CA LYS A 171 34.80 -14.59 -22.97
C LYS A 171 33.56 -15.30 -23.53
N SER A 172 33.73 -16.54 -23.94
CA SER A 172 32.68 -17.39 -24.51
C SER A 172 33.03 -18.85 -24.31
N PHE A 173 32.04 -19.73 -24.28
CA PHE A 173 32.22 -21.18 -24.18
C PHE A 173 31.83 -21.89 -25.48
N ILE A 174 32.44 -23.05 -25.71
CA ILE A 174 32.28 -23.88 -26.91
C ILE A 174 31.67 -25.20 -26.45
N ILE A 175 30.61 -25.64 -27.12
CA ILE A 175 30.01 -26.95 -26.91
C ILE A 175 30.59 -27.90 -27.95
N TRP A 176 31.35 -28.89 -27.50
CA TRP A 176 32.00 -29.88 -28.35
C TRP A 176 31.04 -31.04 -28.61
N ASN A 177 30.40 -30.99 -29.79
CA ASN A 177 29.40 -31.90 -30.39
C ASN A 177 27.92 -31.76 -29.96
N PRO A 178 26.99 -31.59 -30.92
CA PRO A 178 25.55 -31.75 -30.73
C PRO A 178 25.09 -33.22 -30.74
#